data_AF-A0A932Q824-F1
#
_entry.id   AF-A0A932Q824-F1
#
_cell.length_a   1.000
_cell.length_b   1.000
_cell.length_c   1.000
_cell.angle_alpha   90.00
_cell.angle_beta   90.00
_cell.angle_gamma   90.00
#
_symmetry.space_group_name_H-M   'P 1'
#
loop_
_entity.id
_entity.type
_entity.pdbx_description
1 polymer ?
#
loop_
_entity_poly.entity_id
_entity_poly.type
_entity_poly.pdbx_seq_one_letter_code
_entity_poly.pdbx_strand_id
1 'polypeptide(L)'
;ETVGVLGLNQSSTKWGVARTSLCGPRAAENTSTALTMFEQLGFAPGPHLASLAQVHWPGRFSRIELAGFSCPVFLSGDHNLQGIESLVQIFNGMRWKNLHLILGVCADKNTAGMYERLESLPGLRLYLTETPVRTLPLADYPVRALAAATGSDRDVFEVLAMVQRQVQKDDVVVVTGSLYLVASVLQKFGI
;
A
#
# COMPACT_ATOMS: atom_id res chain seq x y z
N GLU A 1 1.45 26.99 -0.73
CA GLU A 1 0.19 26.83 0.02
C GLU A 1 -0.01 25.37 0.37
N THR A 2 -0.56 25.07 1.54
CA THR A 2 -0.68 23.71 2.08
C THR A 2 -1.93 23.03 1.51
N VAL A 3 -1.78 21.81 0.98
CA VAL A 3 -2.94 20.98 0.60
C VAL A 3 -3.57 20.36 1.85
N GLY A 4 -4.89 20.47 1.95
CA GLY A 4 -5.67 19.86 3.02
C GLY A 4 -6.15 18.46 2.62
N VAL A 5 -6.05 17.48 3.51
CA VAL A 5 -6.62 16.14 3.30
C VAL A 5 -8.05 16.14 3.83
N LEU A 6 -9.05 15.97 2.96
CA LEU A 6 -10.47 15.96 3.32
C LEU A 6 -11.01 14.53 3.52
N GLY A 7 -10.32 13.54 2.98
CA GLY A 7 -10.61 12.12 3.09
C GLY A 7 -9.51 11.29 2.44
N LEU A 8 -9.63 9.96 2.46
CA LEU A 8 -8.59 9.08 1.89
C LEU A 8 -8.27 9.40 0.42
N ASN A 9 -9.27 9.80 -0.35
CA ASN A 9 -9.17 10.00 -1.79
C ASN A 9 -9.61 11.42 -2.22
N GLN A 10 -9.60 12.37 -1.27
CA GLN A 10 -10.07 13.73 -1.50
C GLN A 10 -9.18 14.75 -0.81
N SER A 11 -8.81 15.78 -1.57
CA SER A 11 -7.89 16.83 -1.12
C SER A 11 -8.42 18.21 -1.49
N SER A 12 -8.22 19.17 -0.58
CA SER A 12 -8.45 20.59 -0.84
C SER A 12 -7.19 21.21 -1.43
N THR A 13 -7.31 21.81 -2.62
CA THR A 13 -6.23 22.52 -3.32
C THR A 13 -6.66 23.96 -3.59
N LYS A 14 -5.70 24.84 -3.93
CA LYS A 14 -6.02 26.23 -4.29
C LYS A 14 -6.87 26.37 -5.56
N TRP A 15 -6.93 25.32 -6.38
CA TRP A 15 -7.76 25.28 -7.59
C TRP A 15 -9.13 24.63 -7.37
N GLY A 16 -9.44 24.20 -6.14
CA GLY A 16 -10.67 23.52 -5.78
C GLY A 16 -10.44 22.16 -5.14
N VAL A 17 -11.54 21.43 -4.91
CA VAL A 17 -11.50 20.10 -4.31
C VAL A 17 -11.17 19.05 -5.37
N ALA A 18 -10.05 18.37 -5.19
CA ALA A 18 -9.60 17.28 -6.05
C ALA A 18 -10.02 15.93 -5.48
N ARG A 19 -10.75 15.12 -6.27
CA ARG A 19 -10.89 13.69 -6.01
C ARG A 19 -9.81 12.96 -6.78
N THR A 20 -9.13 12.04 -6.12
CA THR A 20 -8.03 11.25 -6.69
C THR A 20 -8.30 9.76 -6.53
N SER A 21 -7.75 8.95 -7.42
CA SER A 21 -7.73 7.49 -7.26
C SER A 21 -6.65 7.01 -6.26
N LEU A 22 -5.69 7.89 -5.91
CA LEU A 22 -4.58 7.58 -5.00
C LEU A 22 -4.94 7.97 -3.57
N CYS A 23 -4.60 7.10 -2.62
CA CYS A 23 -5.02 7.27 -1.24
C CYS A 23 -3.96 7.97 -0.35
N GLY A 24 -4.45 8.75 0.61
CA GLY A 24 -3.70 9.23 1.76
C GLY A 24 -3.00 10.58 1.60
N PRO A 25 -2.38 11.10 2.68
CA PRO A 25 -1.77 12.43 2.69
C PRO A 25 -0.65 12.61 1.67
N ARG A 26 0.23 11.61 1.50
CA ARG A 26 1.29 11.68 0.49
C ARG A 26 0.75 11.78 -0.94
N ALA A 27 -0.38 11.14 -1.24
CA ALA A 27 -1.01 11.28 -2.54
C ALA A 27 -1.56 12.70 -2.75
N ALA A 28 -2.08 13.33 -1.69
CA ALA A 28 -2.52 14.72 -1.71
C ALA A 28 -1.34 15.68 -1.97
N GLU A 29 -0.20 15.46 -1.33
CA GLU A 29 1.05 16.21 -1.57
C GLU A 29 1.52 16.05 -3.01
N ASN A 30 1.62 14.82 -3.52
CA ASN A 30 2.01 14.55 -4.91
C ASN A 30 1.05 15.21 -5.91
N THR A 31 -0.25 15.18 -5.62
CA THR A 31 -1.27 15.85 -6.43
C THR A 31 -1.05 17.37 -6.44
N SER A 32 -0.76 17.97 -5.27
CA SER A 32 -0.40 19.39 -5.17
C SER A 32 0.78 19.75 -6.05
N THR A 33 1.86 18.95 -5.96
CA THR A 33 3.07 19.15 -6.74
C THR A 33 2.79 19.05 -8.24
N ALA A 34 2.04 18.04 -8.66
CA ALA A 34 1.69 17.85 -10.06
C ALA A 34 0.85 19.01 -10.62
N LEU A 35 -0.19 19.46 -9.89
CA LEU A 35 -1.02 20.59 -10.31
C LEU A 35 -0.24 21.91 -10.32
N THR A 36 0.67 22.11 -9.36
CA THR A 36 1.55 23.29 -9.33
C THR A 36 2.44 23.31 -10.56
N MET A 37 3.07 22.18 -10.89
CA MET A 37 3.90 22.09 -12.09
C MET A 37 3.08 22.32 -13.37
N PHE A 38 1.88 21.75 -13.44
CA PHE A 38 0.96 21.96 -14.57
C PHE A 38 0.60 23.44 -14.75
N GLU A 39 0.38 24.17 -13.65
CA GLU A 39 0.19 25.62 -13.66
C GLU A 39 1.44 26.37 -14.14
N GLN A 40 2.64 26.00 -13.65
CA GLN A 40 3.90 26.62 -14.07
C GLN A 40 4.22 26.41 -15.55
N LEU A 41 3.67 25.35 -16.17
CA LEU A 41 3.74 25.11 -17.61
C LEU A 41 2.73 25.95 -18.42
N GLY A 42 1.93 26.79 -17.78
CA GLY A 42 0.99 27.72 -18.42
C GLY A 42 -0.44 27.18 -18.57
N PHE A 43 -0.76 26.03 -17.99
CA PHE A 43 -2.12 25.48 -18.02
C PHE A 43 -2.93 25.89 -16.79
N ALA A 44 -4.26 25.89 -16.89
CA ALA A 44 -5.15 26.15 -15.76
C ALA A 44 -5.57 24.83 -15.09
N PRO A 45 -5.17 24.52 -13.83
CA PRO A 45 -5.46 23.21 -13.24
C PRO A 45 -6.93 22.96 -12.90
N GLY A 46 -7.69 24.01 -12.54
CA GLY A 46 -9.08 23.91 -12.08
C GLY A 46 -10.01 23.07 -12.99
N PRO A 47 -10.08 23.37 -14.30
CA PRO A 47 -10.85 22.58 -15.26
C PRO A 47 -10.45 21.10 -15.38
N HIS A 48 -9.24 20.73 -14.97
CA HIS A 48 -8.68 19.38 -15.13
C HIS A 48 -8.67 18.55 -13.83
N LEU A 49 -9.17 19.09 -12.71
CA LEU A 49 -9.16 18.36 -11.42
C LEU A 49 -9.86 17.01 -11.49
N ALA A 50 -10.92 16.87 -12.32
CA ALA A 50 -11.64 15.61 -12.48
C ALA A 50 -10.78 14.49 -13.11
N SER A 51 -9.73 14.84 -13.86
CA SER A 51 -8.79 13.87 -14.45
C SER A 51 -7.96 13.13 -13.41
N LEU A 52 -7.78 13.71 -12.21
CA LEU A 52 -7.03 13.07 -11.13
C LEU A 52 -7.69 11.79 -10.61
N ALA A 53 -9.01 11.67 -10.73
CA ALA A 53 -9.74 10.46 -10.38
C ALA A 53 -9.48 9.29 -11.34
N GLN A 54 -8.88 9.56 -12.51
CA GLN A 54 -8.58 8.57 -13.55
C GLN A 54 -7.11 8.11 -13.53
N VAL A 55 -6.30 8.66 -12.62
CA VAL A 55 -4.88 8.29 -12.52
C VAL A 55 -4.78 6.81 -12.17
N HIS A 56 -4.01 6.06 -12.95
CA HIS A 56 -3.71 4.67 -12.65
C HIS A 56 -2.22 4.54 -12.33
N TRP A 57 -1.91 4.18 -11.08
CA TRP A 57 -0.55 3.97 -10.63
C TRP A 57 -0.44 2.64 -9.86
N PRO A 58 -0.17 1.52 -10.58
CA PRO A 58 -0.06 0.21 -9.96
C PRO A 58 0.92 0.20 -8.79
N GLY A 59 0.53 -0.44 -7.70
CA GLY A 59 1.37 -0.57 -6.50
C GLY A 59 1.46 0.67 -5.61
N ARG A 60 0.54 1.64 -5.76
CA ARG A 60 0.39 2.78 -4.83
C ARG A 60 -0.93 2.68 -4.08
N PHE A 61 -0.98 1.72 -3.15
CA PHE A 61 -2.20 1.30 -2.47
C PHE A 61 -3.35 0.99 -3.45
N SER A 62 -3.01 0.33 -4.57
CA SER A 62 -3.96 0.02 -5.64
C SER A 62 -4.76 -1.23 -5.29
N ARG A 63 -6.09 -1.13 -5.31
CA ARG A 63 -7.00 -2.27 -5.17
C ARG A 63 -6.92 -3.17 -6.41
N ILE A 64 -6.89 -4.48 -6.18
CA ILE A 64 -6.99 -5.50 -7.21
C ILE A 64 -8.13 -6.47 -6.88
N GLU A 65 -8.71 -7.08 -7.90
CA GLU A 65 -9.72 -8.13 -7.75
C GLU A 65 -9.05 -9.47 -8.01
N LEU A 66 -9.00 -10.34 -6.99
CA LEU A 66 -8.46 -11.69 -7.10
C LEU A 66 -9.57 -12.71 -6.91
N ALA A 67 -9.67 -13.66 -7.84
CA ALA A 67 -10.67 -14.71 -7.77
C ALA A 67 -10.56 -15.50 -6.46
N GLY A 68 -11.69 -15.66 -5.77
CA GLY A 68 -11.79 -16.44 -4.53
C GLY A 68 -11.39 -15.70 -3.26
N PHE A 69 -11.04 -14.40 -3.31
CA PHE A 69 -11.01 -13.54 -2.13
C PHE A 69 -12.39 -12.96 -1.86
N SER A 70 -12.88 -13.06 -0.63
CA SER A 70 -14.17 -12.49 -0.21
C SER A 70 -14.08 -11.02 0.23
N CYS A 71 -12.90 -10.42 0.18
CA CYS A 71 -12.59 -9.09 0.71
C CYS A 71 -11.58 -8.38 -0.21
N PRO A 72 -11.41 -7.05 -0.09
CA PRO A 72 -10.52 -6.32 -0.98
C PRO A 72 -9.05 -6.65 -0.75
N VAL A 73 -8.31 -6.78 -1.85
CA VAL A 73 -6.85 -6.96 -1.86
C VAL A 73 -6.21 -5.68 -2.38
N PHE A 74 -5.20 -5.18 -1.69
CA PHE A 74 -4.44 -3.99 -2.06
C PHE A 74 -2.96 -4.32 -2.26
N LEU A 75 -2.34 -3.66 -3.23
CA LEU A 75 -0.90 -3.71 -3.47
C LEU A 75 -0.29 -2.34 -3.16
N SER A 76 0.75 -2.31 -2.32
CA SER A 76 1.52 -1.09 -2.07
C SER A 76 3.01 -1.35 -2.02
N GLY A 77 3.80 -0.74 -2.89
CA GLY A 77 5.25 -0.93 -2.97
C GLY A 77 6.05 -0.16 -1.92
N ASP A 78 5.48 0.10 -0.75
CA ASP A 78 6.12 0.87 0.32
C ASP A 78 7.22 0.02 0.98
N HIS A 79 8.47 0.44 0.80
CA HIS A 79 9.66 -0.36 1.10
C HIS A 79 10.70 0.39 1.96
N ASN A 80 10.29 1.49 2.57
CA ASN A 80 11.11 2.28 3.49
C ASN A 80 10.21 2.84 4.62
N LEU A 81 10.83 3.41 5.66
CA LEU A 81 10.10 3.91 6.82
C LEU A 81 9.05 4.96 6.45
N GLN A 82 9.41 5.93 5.62
CA GLN A 82 8.51 7.00 5.19
C GLN A 82 7.31 6.45 4.40
N GLY A 83 7.53 5.43 3.57
CA GLY A 83 6.53 4.66 2.84
C GLY A 83 5.55 4.00 3.78
N ILE A 84 6.08 3.23 4.73
CA ILE A 84 5.28 2.55 5.75
C ILE A 84 4.50 3.55 6.61
N GLU A 85 5.07 4.67 7.01
CA GLU A 85 4.37 5.71 7.76
C GLU A 85 3.20 6.30 6.96
N SER A 86 3.38 6.52 5.65
CA SER A 86 2.28 6.94 4.76
C SER A 86 1.21 5.85 4.63
N LEU A 87 1.60 4.57 4.61
CA LEU A 87 0.67 3.45 4.56
C LEU A 87 -0.15 3.34 5.86
N VAL A 88 0.50 3.53 7.02
CA VAL A 88 -0.19 3.60 8.32
C VAL A 88 -1.19 4.76 8.37
N GLN A 89 -0.87 5.91 7.78
CA GLN A 89 -1.83 7.02 7.67
C GLN A 89 -3.07 6.67 6.83
N ILE A 90 -2.90 5.88 5.75
CA ILE A 90 -4.02 5.36 4.96
C ILE A 90 -4.86 4.41 5.82
N PHE A 91 -4.20 3.49 6.55
CA PHE A 91 -4.85 2.54 7.44
C PHE A 91 -5.68 3.23 8.53
N ASN A 92 -5.20 4.32 9.11
CA ASN A 92 -5.96 5.08 10.12
C ASN A 92 -7.30 5.66 9.58
N GLY A 93 -7.43 5.85 8.27
CA GLY A 93 -8.67 6.31 7.63
C GLY A 93 -9.60 5.17 7.17
N MET A 94 -9.19 3.91 7.34
CA MET A 94 -9.93 2.74 6.89
C MET A 94 -10.50 1.95 8.09
N ARG A 95 -11.46 1.07 7.80
CA ARG A 95 -12.06 0.17 8.80
C ARG A 95 -11.98 -1.27 8.28
N TRP A 96 -11.68 -2.20 9.18
CA TRP A 96 -11.62 -3.63 8.91
C TRP A 96 -11.87 -4.41 10.21
N LYS A 97 -12.19 -5.69 10.09
CA LYS A 97 -12.19 -6.64 11.22
C LYS A 97 -10.79 -7.21 11.45
N ASN A 98 -10.16 -7.78 10.42
CA ASN A 98 -8.75 -8.16 10.42
C ASN A 98 -8.00 -7.51 9.25
N LEU A 99 -6.74 -7.16 9.47
CA LEU A 99 -5.81 -6.71 8.43
C LEU A 99 -4.81 -7.83 8.16
N HIS A 100 -4.95 -8.51 7.02
CA HIS A 100 -3.98 -9.51 6.55
C HIS A 100 -2.87 -8.80 5.79
N LEU A 101 -1.72 -8.64 6.43
CA LEU A 101 -0.58 -7.91 5.88
C LEU A 101 0.50 -8.89 5.42
N ILE A 102 0.72 -8.97 4.12
CA ILE A 102 1.80 -9.76 3.51
C ILE A 102 2.99 -8.84 3.29
N LEU A 103 4.09 -9.10 3.99
CA LEU A 103 5.28 -8.26 4.02
C LEU A 103 6.50 -8.99 3.44
N GLY A 104 6.91 -8.59 2.24
CA GLY A 104 8.17 -9.01 1.63
C GLY A 104 9.11 -7.82 1.44
N VAL A 105 10.31 -7.87 2.03
CA VAL A 105 11.25 -6.74 2.08
C VAL A 105 12.58 -7.09 1.38
N CYS A 106 13.24 -6.09 0.81
CA CYS A 106 14.60 -6.26 0.29
C CYS A 106 15.66 -6.19 1.41
N ALA A 107 16.78 -6.89 1.27
CA ALA A 107 17.84 -6.96 2.28
C ALA A 107 18.48 -5.61 2.66
N ASP A 108 18.44 -4.61 1.78
CA ASP A 108 19.02 -3.28 2.00
C ASP A 108 18.14 -2.36 2.87
N LYS A 109 16.99 -2.83 3.35
CA LYS A 109 15.99 -1.98 4.03
C LYS A 109 16.04 -2.11 5.54
N ASN A 110 15.54 -1.07 6.21
CA ASN A 110 15.32 -1.07 7.65
C ASN A 110 14.04 -1.87 8.00
N THR A 111 14.10 -3.19 7.83
CA THR A 111 12.97 -4.10 8.09
C THR A 111 12.49 -4.02 9.54
N ALA A 112 13.42 -3.89 10.49
CA ALA A 112 13.07 -3.76 11.90
C ALA A 112 12.20 -2.52 12.14
N GLY A 113 12.64 -1.33 11.72
CA GLY A 113 11.87 -0.11 11.90
C GLY A 113 10.57 -0.10 11.09
N MET A 114 10.54 -0.73 9.92
CA MET A 114 9.29 -0.88 9.14
C MET A 114 8.26 -1.71 9.91
N TYR A 115 8.66 -2.86 10.47
CA TYR A 115 7.77 -3.69 11.26
C TYR A 115 7.27 -2.99 12.53
N GLU A 116 8.11 -2.21 13.20
CA GLU A 116 7.74 -1.44 14.39
C GLU A 116 6.58 -0.47 14.17
N ARG A 117 6.49 0.10 12.97
CA ARG A 117 5.37 0.97 12.59
C ARG A 117 4.08 0.21 12.29
N LEU A 118 4.19 -1.08 11.98
CA LEU A 118 3.07 -1.92 11.56
C LEU A 118 2.51 -2.76 12.71
N GLU A 119 3.35 -3.18 13.67
CA GLU A 119 2.99 -4.17 14.69
C GLU A 119 1.84 -3.76 15.62
N SER A 120 1.57 -2.45 15.73
CA SER A 120 0.48 -1.90 16.55
C SER A 120 -0.85 -1.74 15.81
N LEU A 121 -0.92 -2.12 14.52
CA LEU A 121 -2.16 -2.00 13.74
C LEU A 121 -3.24 -2.93 14.31
N PRO A 122 -4.47 -2.43 14.52
CA PRO A 122 -5.54 -3.22 15.12
C PRO A 122 -5.91 -4.42 14.24
N GLY A 123 -6.05 -5.60 14.83
CA GLY A 123 -6.45 -6.81 14.09
C GLY A 123 -5.42 -7.28 13.05
N LEU A 124 -4.15 -6.90 13.20
CA LEU A 124 -3.07 -7.33 12.32
C LEU A 124 -2.90 -8.86 12.34
N ARG A 125 -2.90 -9.45 11.15
CA ARG A 125 -2.44 -10.81 10.86
C ARG A 125 -1.27 -10.70 9.90
N LEU A 126 -0.06 -10.83 10.45
CA LEU A 126 1.18 -10.67 9.71
C LEU A 126 1.52 -11.94 8.94
N TYR A 127 1.87 -11.80 7.67
CA TYR A 127 2.45 -12.87 6.86
C TYR A 127 3.76 -12.40 6.28
N LEU A 128 4.79 -13.24 6.33
CA LEU A 128 6.12 -12.90 5.83
C LEU A 128 6.43 -13.68 4.56
N THR A 129 7.10 -13.03 3.62
CA THR A 129 7.53 -13.67 2.37
C THR A 129 8.86 -13.13 1.87
N GLU A 130 9.44 -13.81 0.89
CA GLU A 130 10.67 -13.37 0.23
C GLU A 130 10.33 -12.55 -1.02
N THR A 131 11.21 -11.61 -1.35
CA THR A 131 11.04 -10.83 -2.59
C THR A 131 11.81 -11.49 -3.73
N PRO A 132 11.38 -11.35 -4.99
CA PRO A 132 12.05 -12.00 -6.11
C PRO A 132 13.45 -11.42 -6.39
N VAL A 133 13.74 -10.20 -5.92
CA VAL A 133 14.97 -9.46 -6.21
C VAL A 133 15.47 -8.75 -4.96
N ARG A 134 16.78 -8.87 -4.69
CA ARG A 134 17.46 -8.36 -3.48
C ARG A 134 16.76 -8.83 -2.20
N THR A 135 16.38 -10.09 -2.15
CA THR A 135 15.59 -10.66 -1.06
C THR A 135 16.22 -10.48 0.32
N LEU A 136 15.42 -10.18 1.33
CA LEU A 136 15.73 -10.52 2.70
C LEU A 136 15.19 -11.94 2.95
N PRO A 137 16.06 -12.96 3.15
CA PRO A 137 15.61 -14.31 3.46
C PRO A 137 14.72 -14.33 4.70
N LEU A 138 13.73 -15.24 4.75
CA LEU A 138 12.83 -15.35 5.91
C LEU A 138 13.58 -15.53 7.23
N ALA A 139 14.67 -16.30 7.23
CA ALA A 139 15.50 -16.53 8.41
C ALA A 139 16.13 -15.24 8.98
N ASP A 140 16.27 -14.21 8.16
CA ASP A 140 16.94 -12.95 8.50
C ASP A 140 15.94 -11.84 8.87
N TYR A 141 14.63 -12.14 8.90
CA TYR A 141 13.65 -11.20 9.41
C TYR A 141 13.85 -10.92 10.90
N PRO A 142 13.47 -9.74 11.40
CA PRO A 142 13.54 -9.42 12.83
C PRO A 142 12.82 -10.50 13.67
N VAL A 143 13.46 -10.97 14.75
CA VAL A 143 12.90 -12.02 15.63
C VAL A 143 11.49 -11.69 16.10
N ARG A 144 11.21 -10.42 16.42
CA ARG A 144 9.87 -9.94 16.77
C ARG A 144 8.82 -10.16 15.68
N ALA A 145 9.20 -9.93 14.41
CA ALA A 145 8.31 -10.13 13.27
C ALA A 145 8.09 -11.62 13.01
N LEU A 146 9.14 -12.43 13.11
CA LEU A 146 9.05 -13.89 12.98
C LEU A 146 8.14 -14.51 14.05
N ALA A 147 8.28 -14.07 15.31
CA ALA A 147 7.46 -14.56 16.41
C ALA A 147 5.97 -14.13 16.30
N ALA A 148 5.69 -12.99 15.68
CA ALA A 148 4.34 -12.48 15.47
C ALA A 148 3.68 -12.95 14.16
N ALA A 149 4.45 -13.59 13.27
CA ALA A 149 3.94 -14.03 11.98
C ALA A 149 2.85 -15.09 12.15
N THR A 150 1.67 -14.83 11.55
CA THR A 150 0.57 -15.79 11.42
C THR A 150 0.93 -16.92 10.45
N GLY A 151 1.78 -16.63 9.47
CA GLY A 151 2.32 -17.62 8.53
C GLY A 151 3.45 -17.02 7.69
N SER A 152 4.23 -17.88 7.05
CA SER A 152 5.28 -17.46 6.14
C SER A 152 5.53 -18.51 5.07
N ASP A 153 5.93 -18.05 3.89
CA ASP A 153 6.45 -18.88 2.81
C ASP A 153 7.38 -18.02 1.94
N ARG A 154 8.39 -18.64 1.32
CA ARG A 154 9.29 -17.93 0.41
C ARG A 154 8.57 -17.41 -0.83
N ASP A 155 7.51 -18.10 -1.26
CA ASP A 155 6.68 -17.69 -2.38
C ASP A 155 5.44 -16.92 -1.89
N VAL A 156 5.30 -15.67 -2.37
CA VAL A 156 4.14 -14.82 -2.10
C VAL A 156 2.82 -15.47 -2.53
N PHE A 157 2.82 -16.33 -3.55
CA PHE A 157 1.60 -16.99 -4.03
C PHE A 157 1.12 -18.07 -3.06
N GLU A 158 2.03 -18.77 -2.39
CA GLU A 158 1.68 -19.70 -1.30
C GLU A 158 1.13 -18.92 -0.10
N VAL A 159 1.75 -17.79 0.25
CA VAL A 159 1.22 -16.90 1.29
C VAL A 159 -0.18 -16.37 0.93
N LEU A 160 -0.39 -15.92 -0.31
CA LEU A 160 -1.71 -15.48 -0.78
C LEU A 160 -2.74 -16.61 -0.68
N ALA A 161 -2.38 -17.85 -1.03
CA ALA A 161 -3.27 -18.99 -0.88
C ALA A 161 -3.58 -19.29 0.60
N MET A 162 -2.62 -19.13 1.51
CA MET A 162 -2.87 -19.22 2.96
C MET A 162 -3.85 -18.15 3.43
N VAL A 163 -3.65 -16.90 3.03
CA VAL A 163 -4.52 -15.77 3.37
C VAL A 163 -5.93 -15.98 2.82
N GLN A 164 -6.05 -16.40 1.56
CA GLN A 164 -7.34 -16.65 0.90
C GLN A 164 -8.22 -17.64 1.68
N ARG A 165 -7.63 -18.67 2.30
CA ARG A 165 -8.36 -19.65 3.11
C ARG A 165 -8.88 -19.10 4.44
N GLN A 166 -8.36 -17.96 4.90
CA GLN A 166 -8.66 -17.40 6.22
C GLN A 166 -9.53 -16.14 6.17
N VAL A 167 -9.42 -15.34 5.12
CA VAL A 167 -10.11 -14.05 5.00
C VAL A 167 -11.62 -14.20 5.05
N GLN A 168 -12.27 -13.19 5.62
CA GLN A 168 -13.72 -13.01 5.67
C GLN A 168 -14.11 -11.69 5.01
N LYS A 169 -15.39 -11.50 4.71
CA LYS A 169 -15.91 -10.34 3.96
C LYS A 169 -15.55 -8.96 4.52
N ASP A 170 -15.37 -8.85 5.85
CA ASP A 170 -15.12 -7.58 6.55
C ASP A 170 -13.62 -7.36 6.83
N ASP A 171 -12.76 -8.21 6.26
CA ASP A 171 -11.29 -8.10 6.36
C ASP A 171 -10.70 -7.25 5.23
N VAL A 172 -9.40 -6.97 5.32
CA VAL A 172 -8.62 -6.32 4.26
C VAL A 172 -7.31 -7.07 4.08
N VAL A 173 -6.88 -7.28 2.83
CA VAL A 173 -5.58 -7.87 2.51
C VAL A 173 -4.68 -6.80 1.88
N VAL A 174 -3.42 -6.73 2.33
CA VAL A 174 -2.43 -5.82 1.75
C VAL A 174 -1.12 -6.54 1.52
N VAL A 175 -0.60 -6.48 0.29
CA VAL A 175 0.76 -6.93 -0.06
C VAL A 175 1.66 -5.70 -0.13
N THR A 176 2.74 -5.70 0.66
CA THR A 176 3.66 -4.55 0.75
C THR A 176 5.11 -4.93 1.05
N GLY A 177 5.98 -3.93 1.15
CA GLY A 177 7.39 -4.07 1.52
C GLY A 177 8.37 -3.98 0.34
N SER A 178 7.89 -4.14 -0.90
CA SER A 178 8.74 -4.11 -2.09
C SER A 178 7.94 -3.85 -3.37
N LEU A 179 8.48 -2.99 -4.24
CA LEU A 179 7.97 -2.82 -5.60
C LEU A 179 8.17 -4.07 -6.46
N TYR A 180 9.25 -4.84 -6.23
CA TYR A 180 9.49 -6.08 -6.97
C TYR A 180 8.46 -7.15 -6.63
N LEU A 181 8.10 -7.26 -5.34
CA LEU A 181 7.04 -8.16 -4.87
C LEU A 181 5.70 -7.81 -5.52
N VAL A 182 5.32 -6.53 -5.46
CA VAL A 182 4.08 -6.04 -6.05
C VAL A 182 4.06 -6.27 -7.57
N ALA A 183 5.17 -6.03 -8.26
CA ALA A 183 5.30 -6.30 -9.69
C ALA A 183 5.08 -7.77 -10.03
N SER A 184 5.61 -8.71 -9.24
CA SER A 184 5.37 -10.14 -9.44
C SER A 184 3.90 -10.53 -9.29
N VAL A 185 3.19 -9.95 -8.33
CA VAL A 185 1.75 -10.19 -8.16
C VAL A 185 0.97 -9.64 -9.35
N LEU A 186 1.24 -8.39 -9.76
CA LEU A 186 0.61 -7.79 -10.95
C LEU A 186 0.82 -8.64 -12.21
N GLN A 187 2.07 -9.05 -12.46
CA GLN A 187 2.42 -9.88 -13.62
C GLN A 187 1.70 -11.23 -13.61
N LYS A 188 1.61 -11.90 -12.45
CA LYS A 188 0.96 -13.20 -12.33
C LYS A 188 -0.52 -13.14 -12.70
N PHE A 189 -1.20 -12.05 -12.37
CA PHE A 189 -2.63 -11.88 -12.59
C PHE A 189 -2.97 -11.04 -13.83
N GLY A 190 -1.98 -10.59 -14.60
CA GLY A 190 -2.19 -9.84 -15.85
C GLY A 190 -2.85 -8.47 -15.64
N ILE A 191 -2.52 -7.80 -14.53
CA ILE A 191 -3.05 -6.49 -14.12
C ILE A 191 -2.06 -5.39 -14.45
#